data_AF-A0A0R2TGT9-F1
#
_entry.id   AF-A0A0R2TGT9-F1
#
_cell.length_a   1.000
_cell.length_b   1.000
_cell.length_c   1.000
_cell.angle_alpha   90.00
_cell.angle_beta   90.00
_cell.angle_gamma   90.00
#
_symmetry.space_group_name_H-M   'P 1'
#
loop_
_entity.id
_entity.type
_entity.pdbx_description
1 polymer ?
#
loop_
_entity_poly.entity_id
_entity_poly.type
_entity_poly.pdbx_seq_one_letter_code
_entity_poly.pdbx_strand_id
1 'polypeptide(L)' 'MNTSTEGKDENRDSEDLSACVGEVYEDNSLWYFRNTLGEQVGPFRYASEAKSNLESLLMKLQTRLKPEK' A
#
# COMPACT_ATOMS: atom_id res chain seq x y z
N MET A 1 4.21 -15.68 43.10
CA MET A 1 3.53 -15.30 41.85
C MET A 1 3.98 -13.89 41.54
N ASN A 2 5.03 -13.77 40.74
CA ASN A 2 5.69 -12.53 40.35
C ASN A 2 5.29 -12.22 38.91
N THR A 3 4.90 -10.96 38.71
CA THR A 3 4.42 -10.33 37.48
C THR A 3 5.54 -10.17 36.47
N SER A 4 5.37 -10.68 35.25
CA SER A 4 6.21 -10.35 34.10
C SER A 4 5.47 -9.38 33.19
N THR A 5 5.87 -8.13 33.30
CA THR A 5 5.69 -7.04 32.34
C THR A 5 6.56 -7.31 31.08
N GLU A 6 6.25 -6.62 29.99
CA GLU A 6 7.04 -6.45 28.75
C GLU A 6 6.93 -7.58 27.69
N GLY A 7 6.81 -7.30 26.39
CA GLY A 7 7.24 -6.10 25.67
C GLY A 7 6.21 -5.56 24.68
N LYS A 8 6.03 -4.25 24.77
CA LYS A 8 5.58 -3.36 23.72
C LYS A 8 6.84 -2.69 23.19
N ASP A 9 7.31 -3.10 22.02
CA ASP A 9 8.43 -2.49 21.28
C ASP A 9 8.08 -2.66 19.79
N GLU A 10 7.39 -1.70 19.19
CA GLU A 10 7.99 -0.55 18.48
C GLU A 10 9.03 -1.00 17.43
N ASN A 11 8.63 -1.86 16.50
CA ASN A 11 9.41 -2.04 15.28
C ASN A 11 9.23 -0.81 14.37
N ARG A 12 10.18 0.10 14.51
CA ARG A 12 10.51 1.15 13.55
C ARG A 12 11.02 0.48 12.27
N ASP A 13 10.14 0.30 11.30
CA ASP A 13 10.56 0.18 9.89
C ASP A 13 10.19 1.48 9.18
N SER A 14 10.87 2.54 9.62
CA SER A 14 11.02 3.76 8.83
C SER A 14 12.27 3.54 7.99
N GLU A 15 12.19 2.86 6.85
CA GLU A 15 13.18 2.92 5.76
C GLU A 15 12.89 1.94 4.61
N ASP A 16 11.69 2.01 4.01
CA ASP A 16 11.59 2.05 2.54
C ASP A 16 10.18 2.46 2.08
N LEU A 17 9.83 3.74 2.22
CA LEU A 17 8.60 4.26 1.60
C LEU A 17 8.62 4.10 0.06
N SER A 18 9.78 3.77 -0.54
CA SER A 18 9.89 3.48 -1.97
C SER A 18 9.51 2.03 -2.33
N ALA A 19 9.72 1.05 -1.43
CA ALA A 19 9.30 -0.34 -1.64
C ALA A 19 7.78 -0.49 -1.74
N CYS A 20 7.03 0.26 -0.94
CA CYS A 20 5.58 0.07 -0.81
C CYS A 20 4.77 0.71 -1.94
N VAL A 21 5.40 1.42 -2.87
CA VAL A 21 4.72 2.08 -3.99
C VAL A 21 4.22 1.02 -4.96
N GLY A 22 2.89 0.97 -5.14
CA GLY A 22 2.26 -0.04 -5.96
C GLY A 22 2.09 -1.40 -5.28
N GLU A 23 2.13 -1.44 -3.94
CA GLU A 23 1.73 -2.63 -3.19
C GLU A 23 0.38 -2.40 -2.49
N VAL A 24 -0.45 -3.45 -2.49
CA VAL A 24 -1.71 -3.49 -1.76
C VAL A 24 -1.43 -3.97 -0.34
N TYR A 25 -1.97 -3.29 0.66
CA TYR A 25 -1.85 -3.65 2.07
C TYR A 25 -3.21 -3.57 2.78
N GLU A 26 -3.33 -4.28 3.90
CA GLU A 26 -4.50 -4.27 4.76
C GLU A 26 -4.25 -3.36 5.97
N ASP A 27 -5.23 -2.51 6.29
CA ASP A 27 -5.29 -1.74 7.53
C ASP A 27 -6.73 -1.77 8.05
N ASN A 28 -6.91 -2.13 9.33
CA ASN A 28 -8.23 -2.19 9.98
C ASN A 28 -9.30 -2.98 9.18
N SER A 29 -8.93 -4.13 8.61
CA SER A 29 -9.81 -4.97 7.77
C SER A 29 -10.32 -4.30 6.50
N LEU A 30 -9.63 -3.25 6.06
CA LEU A 30 -9.85 -2.54 4.82
C LEU A 30 -8.56 -2.59 3.99
N TRP A 31 -8.73 -2.58 2.68
CA TRP A 31 -7.63 -2.71 1.74
C TRP A 31 -7.26 -1.37 1.14
N TYR A 32 -5.96 -1.14 0.97
CA TYR A 32 -5.39 0.10 0.46
C TYR A 32 -4.20 -0.21 -0.46
N PHE A 33 -3.77 0.77 -1.24
CA PHE A 33 -2.45 0.75 -1.88
C PHE A 33 -1.81 2.14 -1.84
N ARG A 34 -0.49 2.23 -2.03
CA ARG A 34 0.20 3.51 -2.24
C ARG A 34 0.42 3.79 -3.72
N ASN A 35 0.07 4.98 -4.18
CA ASN A 35 0.34 5.38 -5.57
C ASN A 35 1.82 5.83 -5.73
N THR A 36 2.21 6.18 -6.95
CA THR A 36 3.58 6.64 -7.28
C THR A 36 3.98 7.97 -6.61
N LEU A 37 3.03 8.67 -5.99
CA LEU A 37 3.26 9.88 -5.21
C LEU A 37 3.35 9.57 -3.70
N GLY A 38 3.24 8.30 -3.31
CA GLY A 38 3.23 7.85 -1.92
C GLY A 38 1.88 8.03 -1.21
N GLU A 39 0.85 8.49 -1.92
CA GLU A 39 -0.50 8.71 -1.37
C GLU A 39 -1.22 7.38 -1.17
N GLN A 40 -1.92 7.26 -0.05
CA GLN A 40 -2.80 6.12 0.23
C GLN A 40 -4.10 6.23 -0.57
N VAL A 41 -4.48 5.14 -1.24
CA VAL A 41 -5.73 5.03 -2.00
C VAL A 41 -6.57 3.89 -1.41
N GLY A 42 -7.83 4.19 -1.09
CA GLY A 42 -8.80 3.30 -0.43
C GLY A 42 -9.80 4.12 0.41
N PRO A 43 -10.56 3.49 1.32
CA PRO A 43 -10.58 2.06 1.62
C PRO A 43 -11.32 1.22 0.56
N PHE A 44 -10.83 0.01 0.35
CA PHE A 44 -11.51 -1.03 -0.43
C PHE A 44 -11.98 -2.15 0.48
N ARG A 45 -13.09 -2.80 0.10
CA ARG A 45 -13.64 -3.91 0.90
C ARG A 45 -12.91 -5.23 0.67
N TYR A 46 -12.28 -5.39 -0.48
CA TYR A 46 -11.60 -6.61 -0.89
C TYR A 46 -10.21 -6.33 -1.46
N ALA A 47 -9.26 -7.23 -1.20
CA ALA A 47 -7.90 -7.15 -1.77
C ALA A 47 -7.91 -7.08 -3.29
N SER A 48 -8.76 -7.90 -3.93
CA SER A 48 -8.89 -7.95 -5.39
C SER A 48 -9.34 -6.61 -5.98
N GLU A 49 -10.20 -5.88 -5.27
CA GLU A 49 -10.68 -4.56 -5.70
C GLU A 49 -9.54 -3.53 -5.65
N ALA A 50 -8.76 -3.52 -4.57
CA ALA A 50 -7.57 -2.68 -4.47
C ALA A 50 -6.55 -2.99 -5.58
N LYS A 51 -6.30 -4.28 -5.84
CA LYS A 51 -5.37 -4.74 -6.88
C LYS A 51 -5.80 -4.33 -8.28
N SER A 52 -7.07 -4.56 -8.66
CA SER A 52 -7.56 -4.19 -9.99
C SER A 52 -7.55 -2.67 -10.22
N ASN A 53 -7.80 -1.88 -9.18
CA ASN A 53 -7.70 -0.42 -9.25
C ASN A 53 -6.25 0.04 -9.43
N LEU A 54 -5.31 -0.55 -8.69
CA LEU A 54 -3.89 -0.30 -8.85
C LEU A 54 -3.39 -0.66 -10.25
N GLU A 55 -3.73 -1.84 -10.78
CA GLU A 55 -3.34 -2.27 -12.13
C GLU A 55 -3.90 -1.31 -13.21
N SER A 56 -5.15 -0.87 -13.04
CA SER A 56 -5.79 0.10 -13.95
C SER A 56 -5.09 1.47 -13.92
N LEU A 57 -4.68 1.94 -12.73
CA LEU A 57 -3.86 3.14 -12.59
C LEU A 57 -2.51 2.95 -13.29
N LEU A 58 -1.87 1.81 -13.03
CA LEU A 58 -0.73 1.20 -13.74
C LEU A 58 -0.74 1.50 -15.24
N MET A 59 -1.76 0.93 -15.86
CA MET A 59 -1.97 0.92 -17.31
C MET A 59 -2.23 2.33 -17.85
N LYS A 60 -3.03 3.15 -17.15
CA LYS A 60 -3.30 4.54 -17.55
C LYS A 60 -2.03 5.39 -17.58
N LEU A 61 -1.14 5.20 -16.60
CA LEU A 61 0.15 5.90 -16.56
C LEU A 61 1.04 5.46 -17.73
N GLN A 62 1.14 4.15 -17.98
CA GLN A 62 1.92 3.63 -19.11
C GLN A 62 1.40 4.12 -20.47
N THR A 63 0.07 4.20 -20.66
CA THR A 63 -0.52 4.70 -21.90
C THR A 63 -0.16 6.17 -22.14
N ARG A 64 -0.13 7.00 -21.09
CA ARG A 64 0.24 8.42 -21.21
C ARG A 64 1.74 8.64 -21.48
N LEU A 65 2.58 7.69 -21.08
CA LEU A 65 4.04 7.75 -21.27
C LEU A 65 4.47 7.29 -22.67
N LYS A 66 3.61 6.58 -23.41
CA LYS A 66 3.90 6.20 -24.80
C LYS A 66 3.60 7.41 -25.69
N PRO A 67 4.61 8.01 -26.36
CA PRO A 67 4.33 9.02 -27.37
C PRO A 67 3.53 8.33 -28.49
N GLU A 68 2.39 8.92 -28.82
CA GLU A 68 1.67 8.60 -30.05
C GLU A 68 2.66 8.77 -31.20
N LYS A 69 2.85 7.70 -31.97
CA LYS A 69 3.90 7.58 -32.99
C LYS A 69 3.39 8.03 -34.34
#